data_AF-A0A959WVU8-F1
#
_entry.id   AF-A0A959WVU8-F1
#
_cell.length_a   1.000
_cell.length_b   1.000
_cell.length_c   1.000
_cell.angle_alpha   90.00
_cell.angle_beta   90.00
_cell.angle_gamma   90.00
#
_symmetry.space_group_name_H-M   'P 1'
#
loop_
_entity.id
_entity.type
_entity.pdbx_description
1 polymer ?
#
loop_
_entity_poly.entity_id
_entity_poly.type
_entity_poly.pdbx_seq_one_letter_code
_entity_poly.pdbx_strand_id
1 'polypeptide(L)'
;MTDDLTTAAGTTPARTEGGRWRQVALLGLAAAVGVDDGPTARADLAAALCALDVPSAALGAVADPAAPWERWWHAIARGQSDAADVASVVEEAGRVPDRGPDAREVRRRLADLADELAALAGGPSGDARFALLGSVAGPPRRAFLVGRSSATFLVDPGWEAFRLVRLGPTDGPGGGNRAHHTRDDVVELVRRGDGGAQRDVPPDEPASLDAARMLAGLREAPGVRERQLLDLAEDVRAERAELAGQRAKLDEQRAKLRHALDEVTALRARERSGVDVPTTRAQAASLLEIPASAAPDEAERAYKRQIARCHPDRVAGMHEDIRTKAEGLTVALNAARDLMAGVPVAGRRR
;
A
#
# COMPACT_ATOMS: atom_id res chain seq x y z
N MET A 1 -8.36 -17.26 20.37
CA MET A 1 -7.24 -18.21 20.38
C MET A 1 -7.04 -18.90 19.03
N THR A 2 -8.08 -19.42 18.36
CA THR A 2 -7.94 -20.11 17.07
C THR A 2 -7.89 -19.18 15.85
N ASP A 3 -8.67 -18.10 15.81
CA ASP A 3 -8.49 -17.01 14.82
C ASP A 3 -7.11 -16.36 14.93
N ASP A 4 -6.51 -16.39 16.13
CA ASP A 4 -5.16 -15.89 16.34
C ASP A 4 -4.12 -16.80 15.66
N LEU A 5 -4.39 -18.11 15.51
CA LEU A 5 -3.48 -19.04 14.83
C LEU A 5 -3.53 -18.84 13.32
N THR A 6 -4.72 -18.75 12.72
CA THR A 6 -4.87 -18.48 11.27
C THR A 6 -4.34 -17.09 10.92
N THR A 7 -4.63 -16.09 11.76
CA THR A 7 -4.07 -14.73 11.62
C THR A 7 -2.54 -14.73 11.73
N ALA A 8 -1.97 -15.45 12.71
CA ALA A 8 -0.52 -15.55 12.88
C ALA A 8 0.17 -16.35 11.76
N ALA A 9 -0.50 -17.36 11.23
CA ALA A 9 0.00 -18.16 10.11
C ALA A 9 0.02 -17.35 8.80
N GLY A 10 -0.98 -16.49 8.61
CA GLY A 10 -1.23 -15.79 7.36
C GLY A 10 -1.77 -16.72 6.26
N THR A 11 -2.42 -16.12 5.26
CA THR A 11 -3.09 -16.84 4.15
C THR A 11 -2.17 -17.12 2.96
N THR A 12 -1.03 -16.44 2.88
CA THR A 12 -0.04 -16.66 1.81
C THR A 12 1.08 -17.55 2.34
N PRO A 13 1.52 -18.58 1.59
CA PRO A 13 2.68 -19.38 1.99
C PRO A 13 3.89 -18.50 2.32
N ALA A 14 4.50 -18.73 3.47
CA ALA A 14 5.70 -18.01 3.88
C ALA A 14 6.83 -18.18 2.86
N ARG A 15 7.73 -17.18 2.75
CA ARG A 15 8.81 -17.22 1.74
C ARG A 15 9.92 -18.20 2.09
N THR A 16 10.29 -18.28 3.37
CA THR A 16 11.37 -19.16 3.83
C THR A 16 10.82 -20.51 4.24
N GLU A 17 11.64 -21.55 4.08
CA GLU A 17 11.24 -22.91 4.45
C GLU A 17 10.88 -23.03 5.94
N GLY A 18 11.68 -22.45 6.84
CA GLY A 18 11.37 -22.43 8.27
C GLY A 18 10.07 -21.69 8.58
N GLY A 19 9.79 -20.59 7.87
CA GLY A 19 8.51 -19.90 7.95
C GLY A 19 7.34 -20.78 7.50
N ARG A 20 7.51 -21.53 6.40
CA ARG A 20 6.48 -22.46 5.89
C ARG A 20 6.20 -23.59 6.88
N TRP A 21 7.23 -24.18 7.50
CA TRP A 21 7.02 -25.21 8.52
C TRP A 21 6.28 -24.70 9.76
N ARG A 22 6.55 -23.45 10.19
CA ARG A 22 5.78 -22.81 11.26
C ARG A 22 4.33 -22.57 10.86
N GLN A 23 4.10 -22.09 9.64
CA GLN A 23 2.76 -21.92 9.09
C GLN A 23 1.99 -23.24 9.04
N VAL A 24 2.63 -24.33 8.58
CA VAL A 24 2.06 -25.69 8.60
C VAL A 24 1.67 -26.11 10.03
N ALA A 25 2.52 -25.84 11.03
CA ALA A 25 2.19 -26.19 12.42
C ALA A 25 0.99 -25.40 12.97
N LEU A 26 0.92 -24.09 12.69
CA LEU A 26 -0.18 -23.22 13.14
C LEU A 26 -1.50 -23.60 12.45
N LEU A 27 -1.50 -23.77 11.12
CA LEU A 27 -2.68 -24.14 10.35
C LEU A 27 -3.12 -25.58 10.62
N GLY A 28 -2.18 -26.51 10.81
CA GLY A 28 -2.47 -27.89 11.19
C GLY A 28 -3.14 -27.98 12.56
N LEU A 29 -2.68 -27.17 13.54
CA LEU A 29 -3.34 -27.06 14.84
C LEU A 29 -4.75 -26.46 14.71
N ALA A 30 -4.90 -25.38 13.93
CA ALA A 30 -6.22 -24.78 13.67
C ALA A 30 -7.19 -25.79 13.03
N ALA A 31 -6.74 -26.55 12.03
CA ALA A 31 -7.54 -27.56 11.36
C ALA A 31 -7.91 -28.75 12.27
N ALA A 32 -7.03 -29.15 13.19
CA ALA A 32 -7.27 -30.25 14.12
C ALA A 32 -8.27 -29.90 15.24
N VAL A 33 -8.31 -28.62 15.67
CA VAL A 33 -9.19 -28.16 16.76
C VAL A 33 -10.61 -27.86 16.29
N GLY A 34 -10.85 -27.76 14.97
CA GLY A 34 -12.18 -27.86 14.38
C GLY A 34 -13.12 -26.67 14.64
N VAL A 35 -12.62 -25.44 14.65
CA VAL A 35 -13.44 -24.21 14.80
C VAL A 35 -13.88 -23.68 13.43
N ASP A 36 -15.17 -23.31 13.29
CA ASP A 36 -15.81 -22.63 12.14
C ASP A 36 -14.94 -21.47 11.60
N ASP A 37 -14.48 -21.34 10.36
CA ASP A 37 -14.71 -21.98 9.06
C ASP A 37 -13.54 -22.90 8.64
N GLY A 38 -13.63 -24.19 8.95
CA GLY A 38 -12.66 -25.22 8.58
C GLY A 38 -12.12 -25.25 7.13
N PRO A 39 -12.87 -24.84 6.07
CA PRO A 39 -12.31 -24.89 4.71
C PRO A 39 -11.14 -23.93 4.47
N THR A 40 -11.07 -22.79 5.13
CA THR A 40 -10.00 -21.81 4.87
C THR A 40 -8.67 -22.29 5.46
N ALA A 41 -8.66 -22.76 6.70
CA ALA A 41 -7.44 -23.25 7.34
C ALA A 41 -6.88 -24.51 6.64
N ARG A 42 -7.76 -25.39 6.14
CA ARG A 42 -7.37 -26.58 5.38
C ARG A 42 -6.85 -26.23 3.99
N ALA A 43 -7.50 -25.31 3.29
CA ALA A 43 -6.99 -24.78 2.03
C ALA A 43 -5.61 -24.12 2.19
N ASP A 44 -5.44 -23.28 3.22
CA ASP A 44 -4.16 -22.62 3.50
C ASP A 44 -3.07 -23.64 3.91
N LEU A 45 -3.45 -24.68 4.67
CA LEU A 45 -2.54 -25.78 5.02
C LEU A 45 -2.09 -26.54 3.77
N ALA A 46 -3.02 -26.88 2.88
CA ALA A 46 -2.73 -27.53 1.61
C ALA A 46 -1.81 -26.64 0.73
N ALA A 47 -2.06 -25.33 0.69
CA ALA A 47 -1.21 -24.36 0.00
C ALA A 47 0.23 -24.36 0.54
N ALA A 48 0.39 -24.30 1.87
CA ALA A 48 1.71 -24.30 2.51
C ALA A 48 2.48 -25.62 2.26
N LEU A 49 1.77 -26.76 2.26
CA LEU A 49 2.34 -28.07 1.96
C LEU A 49 2.72 -28.22 0.48
N CYS A 50 1.92 -27.70 -0.46
CA CYS A 50 2.28 -27.65 -1.89
C CYS A 50 3.53 -26.78 -2.11
N ALA A 51 3.65 -25.65 -1.40
CA ALA A 51 4.81 -24.77 -1.47
C ALA A 51 6.09 -25.38 -0.84
N LEU A 52 5.94 -26.37 0.05
CA LEU A 52 7.04 -27.17 0.59
C LEU A 52 7.40 -28.38 -0.27
N ASP A 53 6.73 -28.56 -1.42
CA ASP A 53 6.91 -29.68 -2.33
C ASP A 53 6.62 -31.05 -1.69
N VAL A 54 5.63 -31.11 -0.78
CA VAL A 54 5.17 -32.33 -0.08
C VAL A 54 3.72 -32.68 -0.45
N PRO A 55 3.44 -33.03 -1.72
CA PRO A 55 2.08 -33.08 -2.25
C PRO A 55 1.20 -34.17 -1.62
N SER A 56 1.76 -35.30 -1.18
CA SER A 56 0.98 -36.35 -0.48
C SER A 56 0.40 -35.84 0.85
N ALA A 57 1.15 -35.00 1.57
CA ALA A 57 0.65 -34.36 2.79
C ALA A 57 -0.41 -33.29 2.45
N ALA A 58 -0.23 -32.54 1.36
CA ALA A 58 -1.22 -31.58 0.90
C ALA A 58 -2.55 -32.25 0.53
N LEU A 59 -2.51 -33.40 -0.15
CA LEU A 59 -3.72 -34.20 -0.44
C LEU A 59 -4.43 -34.66 0.84
N GLY A 60 -3.68 -35.03 1.88
CA GLY A 60 -4.25 -35.38 3.18
C GLY A 60 -4.85 -34.19 3.96
N ALA A 61 -4.46 -32.97 3.63
CA ALA A 61 -4.99 -31.75 4.25
C ALA A 61 -6.33 -31.30 3.64
N VAL A 62 -6.58 -31.65 2.37
CA VAL A 62 -7.86 -31.42 1.70
C VAL A 62 -8.93 -32.33 2.30
N ALA A 63 -9.99 -31.74 2.83
CA ALA A 63 -11.11 -32.46 3.43
C ALA A 63 -12.39 -32.38 2.58
N ASP A 64 -12.60 -31.27 1.87
CA ASP A 64 -13.74 -31.09 0.98
C ASP A 64 -13.29 -30.58 -0.40
N PRO A 65 -13.09 -31.48 -1.39
CA PRO A 65 -12.75 -31.07 -2.75
C PRO A 65 -13.89 -30.32 -3.46
N ALA A 66 -15.09 -30.23 -2.87
CA ALA A 66 -16.14 -29.35 -3.38
C ALA A 66 -15.92 -27.88 -2.96
N ALA A 67 -15.19 -27.60 -1.88
CA ALA A 67 -14.85 -26.24 -1.49
C ALA A 67 -13.87 -25.61 -2.50
N PRO A 68 -14.07 -24.34 -2.94
CA PRO A 68 -13.33 -23.78 -4.08
C PRO A 68 -11.80 -23.87 -3.94
N TRP A 69 -11.23 -23.31 -2.88
CA TRP A 69 -9.76 -23.26 -2.74
C TRP A 69 -9.15 -24.63 -2.43
N GLU A 70 -9.84 -25.48 -1.68
CA GLU A 70 -9.43 -26.87 -1.47
C GLU A 70 -9.39 -27.66 -2.79
N ARG A 71 -10.36 -27.43 -3.68
CA ARG A 71 -10.39 -28.04 -5.01
C ARG A 71 -9.18 -27.64 -5.87
N TRP A 72 -8.83 -26.36 -5.86
CA TRP A 72 -7.63 -25.87 -6.55
C TRP A 72 -6.38 -26.57 -6.02
N TRP A 73 -6.19 -26.60 -4.70
CA TRP A 73 -5.02 -27.23 -4.09
C TRP A 73 -4.99 -28.75 -4.27
N HIS A 74 -6.15 -29.41 -4.32
CA HIS A 74 -6.24 -30.82 -4.68
C HIS A 74 -5.71 -31.09 -6.10
N ALA A 75 -6.10 -30.28 -7.09
CA ALA A 75 -5.60 -30.41 -8.46
C ALA A 75 -4.09 -30.17 -8.55
N ILE A 76 -3.57 -29.16 -7.86
CA ILE A 76 -2.12 -28.88 -7.81
C ILE A 76 -1.35 -30.03 -7.16
N ALA A 77 -1.80 -30.51 -5.99
CA ALA A 77 -1.13 -31.59 -5.28
C ALA A 77 -1.18 -32.92 -6.06
N ARG A 78 -2.27 -33.19 -6.79
CA ARG A 78 -2.34 -34.34 -7.73
C ARG A 78 -1.32 -34.18 -8.86
N GLY A 79 -1.27 -33.04 -9.53
CA GLY A 79 -0.30 -32.79 -10.60
C GLY A 79 1.17 -32.73 -10.13
N GLN A 80 1.41 -32.42 -8.85
CA GLN A 80 2.73 -32.55 -8.22
C GLN A 80 3.12 -34.00 -7.96
N SER A 81 2.15 -34.87 -7.66
CA SER A 81 2.38 -36.29 -7.33
C SER A 81 2.44 -37.18 -8.58
N ASP A 82 1.53 -36.93 -9.52
CA ASP A 82 1.37 -37.69 -10.75
C ASP A 82 0.86 -36.78 -11.88
N ALA A 83 1.76 -36.42 -12.79
CA ALA A 83 1.45 -35.57 -13.93
C ALA A 83 0.53 -36.24 -14.95
N ALA A 84 0.41 -37.58 -14.96
CA ALA A 84 -0.41 -38.27 -15.96
C ALA A 84 -1.92 -38.12 -15.71
N ASP A 85 -2.32 -37.95 -14.45
CA ASP A 85 -3.74 -37.90 -14.03
C ASP A 85 -4.29 -36.46 -13.97
N VAL A 86 -3.43 -35.44 -14.03
CA VAL A 86 -3.81 -34.06 -13.71
C VAL A 86 -4.90 -33.50 -14.62
N ALA A 87 -4.90 -33.86 -15.91
CA ALA A 87 -5.92 -33.40 -16.85
C ALA A 87 -7.32 -33.92 -16.46
N SER A 88 -7.42 -35.19 -16.03
CA SER A 88 -8.68 -35.78 -15.57
C SER A 88 -9.17 -35.11 -14.29
N VAL A 89 -8.25 -34.87 -13.34
CA VAL A 89 -8.56 -34.18 -12.08
C VAL A 89 -9.05 -32.76 -12.30
N VAL A 90 -8.43 -32.01 -13.23
CA VAL A 90 -8.85 -30.65 -13.58
C VAL A 90 -10.22 -30.65 -14.25
N GLU A 91 -10.48 -31.60 -15.14
CA GLU A 91 -11.78 -31.75 -15.80
C GLU A 91 -12.88 -32.06 -14.78
N GLU A 92 -12.64 -33.01 -13.86
CA GLU A 92 -13.57 -33.35 -12.78
C GLU A 92 -13.84 -32.15 -11.87
N ALA A 93 -12.78 -31.44 -11.46
CA ALA A 93 -12.88 -30.25 -10.63
C ALA A 93 -13.69 -29.12 -11.28
N GLY A 94 -13.64 -29.01 -12.62
CA GLY A 94 -14.39 -28.04 -13.40
C GLY A 94 -15.90 -28.30 -13.47
N ARG A 95 -16.38 -29.50 -13.12
CA ARG A 95 -17.81 -29.87 -13.19
C ARG A 95 -18.62 -29.46 -11.96
N VAL A 96 -17.97 -29.10 -10.86
CA VAL A 96 -18.66 -28.83 -9.59
C VAL A 96 -19.27 -27.42 -9.59
N PRO A 97 -20.56 -27.25 -9.21
CA PRO A 97 -21.30 -25.99 -9.34
C PRO A 97 -20.69 -24.78 -8.61
N ASP A 98 -20.86 -23.59 -9.20
CA ASP A 98 -20.29 -22.35 -8.68
C ASP A 98 -21.27 -21.55 -7.82
N ARG A 99 -20.84 -21.19 -6.60
CA ARG A 99 -21.50 -20.16 -5.79
C ARG A 99 -20.45 -19.26 -5.14
N GLY A 100 -20.58 -17.95 -5.37
CA GLY A 100 -19.69 -16.94 -4.77
C GLY A 100 -18.47 -16.53 -5.61
N PRO A 101 -17.72 -15.52 -5.16
CA PRO A 101 -16.54 -14.99 -5.87
C PRO A 101 -15.38 -15.99 -5.95
N ASP A 102 -15.09 -16.73 -4.87
CA ASP A 102 -14.00 -17.71 -4.84
C ASP A 102 -14.23 -18.87 -5.82
N ALA A 103 -15.46 -19.39 -5.88
CA ALA A 103 -15.81 -20.44 -6.86
C ALA A 103 -15.57 -19.97 -8.30
N ARG A 104 -15.94 -18.73 -8.63
CA ARG A 104 -15.71 -18.17 -9.97
C ARG A 104 -14.23 -18.02 -10.30
N GLU A 105 -13.43 -17.57 -9.34
CA GLU A 105 -11.98 -17.41 -9.52
C GLU A 105 -11.29 -18.77 -9.66
N VAL A 106 -11.62 -19.75 -8.82
CA VAL A 106 -11.08 -21.11 -8.92
C VAL A 106 -11.46 -21.76 -10.24
N ARG A 107 -12.72 -21.65 -10.67
CA ARG A 107 -13.15 -22.15 -11.98
C ARG A 107 -12.37 -21.49 -13.13
N ARG A 108 -12.17 -20.17 -13.08
CA ARG A 108 -11.34 -19.47 -14.07
C ARG A 108 -9.93 -20.04 -14.11
N ARG A 109 -9.30 -20.27 -12.95
CA ARG A 109 -7.95 -20.86 -12.88
C ARG A 109 -7.90 -22.30 -13.37
N LEU A 110 -8.92 -23.11 -13.08
CA LEU A 110 -9.02 -24.48 -13.57
C LEU A 110 -9.23 -24.53 -15.08
N ALA A 111 -10.01 -23.59 -15.65
CA ALA A 111 -10.16 -23.45 -17.09
C ALA A 111 -8.84 -23.02 -17.75
N ASP A 112 -8.17 -21.98 -17.22
CA ASP A 112 -6.85 -21.55 -17.68
C ASP A 112 -5.83 -22.72 -17.61
N LEU A 113 -5.88 -23.52 -16.53
CA LEU A 113 -5.01 -24.69 -16.35
C LEU A 113 -5.33 -25.80 -17.35
N ALA A 114 -6.61 -26.05 -17.66
CA ALA A 114 -7.01 -27.03 -18.66
C ALA A 114 -6.49 -26.66 -20.06
N ASP A 115 -6.62 -25.39 -20.44
CA ASP A 115 -6.10 -24.86 -21.71
C ASP A 115 -4.56 -24.97 -21.77
N GLU A 116 -3.88 -24.65 -20.67
CA GLU A 116 -2.41 -24.77 -20.55
C GLU A 116 -1.95 -26.23 -20.67
N LEU A 117 -2.60 -27.17 -20.00
CA LEU A 117 -2.30 -28.60 -20.09
C LEU A 117 -2.54 -29.13 -21.51
N ALA A 118 -3.65 -28.75 -22.15
CA ALA A 118 -3.95 -29.13 -23.52
C ALA A 118 -2.89 -28.57 -24.51
N ALA A 119 -2.48 -27.32 -24.34
CA ALA A 119 -1.46 -26.69 -25.16
C ALA A 119 -0.10 -27.42 -25.01
N LEU A 120 0.33 -27.70 -23.77
CA LEU A 120 1.58 -28.43 -23.50
C LEU A 120 1.58 -29.82 -24.15
N ALA A 121 0.44 -30.52 -24.11
CA ALA A 121 0.27 -31.86 -24.70
C ALA A 121 0.24 -31.88 -26.24
N GLY A 122 0.40 -30.74 -26.93
CA GLY A 122 0.35 -30.69 -28.39
C GLY A 122 -1.03 -30.31 -28.95
N GLY A 123 -2.03 -30.14 -28.09
CA GLY A 123 -3.40 -29.79 -28.47
C GLY A 123 -3.55 -28.34 -28.93
N PRO A 124 -4.77 -27.92 -29.33
CA PRO A 124 -5.04 -26.55 -29.73
C PRO A 124 -4.65 -25.60 -28.60
N SER A 125 -3.79 -24.63 -28.91
CA SER A 125 -3.17 -23.78 -27.88
C SER A 125 -4.12 -22.74 -27.27
N GLY A 126 -5.35 -22.61 -27.77
CA GLY A 126 -6.36 -21.67 -27.28
C GLY A 126 -5.78 -20.30 -26.92
N ASP A 127 -6.15 -19.83 -25.73
CA ASP A 127 -5.61 -18.62 -25.08
C ASP A 127 -4.51 -18.93 -24.06
N ALA A 128 -3.96 -20.16 -24.05
CA ALA A 128 -2.90 -20.56 -23.14
C ALA A 128 -1.66 -19.69 -23.35
N ARG A 129 -1.15 -19.14 -22.25
CA ARG A 129 0.09 -18.35 -22.25
C ARG A 129 0.98 -18.81 -21.13
N PHE A 130 2.28 -18.70 -21.37
CA PHE A 130 3.33 -19.12 -20.46
C PHE A 130 4.37 -18.01 -20.28
N ALA A 131 5.11 -18.08 -19.19
CA ALA A 131 6.38 -17.38 -19.04
C ALA A 131 7.48 -18.39 -18.71
N LEU A 132 8.65 -18.24 -19.32
CA LEU A 132 9.82 -19.05 -19.02
C LEU A 132 10.49 -18.54 -17.73
N LEU A 133 10.41 -19.33 -16.66
CA LEU A 133 11.03 -19.02 -15.37
C LEU A 133 12.49 -19.47 -15.33
N GLY A 134 12.79 -20.62 -15.93
CA GLY A 134 14.11 -21.25 -15.93
C GLY A 134 14.22 -22.31 -17.01
N SER A 135 15.44 -22.60 -17.49
CA SER A 135 15.67 -23.72 -18.41
C SER A 135 17.04 -24.37 -18.16
N VAL A 136 17.13 -25.67 -18.44
CA VAL A 136 18.38 -26.44 -18.49
C VAL A 136 18.52 -27.01 -19.89
N ALA A 137 19.56 -26.57 -20.60
CA ALA A 137 19.80 -26.95 -22.01
C ALA A 137 20.44 -28.35 -22.16
N GLY A 138 21.11 -28.84 -21.12
CA GLY A 138 21.71 -30.18 -21.08
C GLY A 138 20.69 -31.29 -20.80
N PRO A 139 20.97 -32.55 -21.15
CA PRO A 139 20.10 -33.68 -20.84
C PRO A 139 20.15 -34.03 -19.33
N PRO A 140 19.00 -34.33 -18.68
CA PRO A 140 17.66 -34.20 -19.24
C PRO A 140 17.26 -32.72 -19.37
N ARG A 141 16.75 -32.34 -20.54
CA ARG A 141 16.35 -30.95 -20.79
C ARG A 141 15.13 -30.63 -19.94
N ARG A 142 15.11 -29.43 -19.36
CA ARG A 142 14.00 -28.97 -18.54
C ARG A 142 13.67 -27.53 -18.86
N ALA A 143 12.38 -27.23 -18.89
CA ALA A 143 11.90 -25.87 -18.82
C ALA A 143 10.96 -25.75 -17.62
N PHE A 144 11.13 -24.66 -16.88
CA PHE A 144 10.26 -24.31 -15.76
C PHE A 144 9.42 -23.12 -16.20
N LEU A 145 8.11 -23.33 -16.26
CA LEU A 145 7.14 -22.38 -16.81
C LEU A 145 6.16 -21.93 -15.73
N VAL A 146 5.50 -20.80 -15.97
CA VAL A 146 4.31 -20.38 -15.25
C VAL A 146 3.19 -20.04 -16.23
N GLY A 147 1.97 -20.46 -15.91
CA GLY A 147 0.77 -20.16 -16.67
C GLY A 147 -0.07 -19.03 -16.06
N ARG A 148 -1.07 -18.58 -16.82
CA ARG A 148 -2.15 -17.67 -16.39
C ARG A 148 -2.98 -18.23 -15.25
N SER A 149 -3.11 -19.56 -15.18
CA SER A 149 -3.74 -20.27 -14.06
C SER A 149 -3.05 -19.99 -12.71
N SER A 150 -1.84 -19.44 -12.72
CA SER A 150 -0.93 -19.36 -11.57
C SER A 150 -0.46 -20.73 -11.08
N ALA A 151 -0.45 -21.72 -11.97
CA ALA A 151 0.33 -22.94 -11.80
C ALA A 151 1.71 -22.79 -12.43
N THR A 152 2.69 -23.53 -11.90
CA THR A 152 4.00 -23.71 -12.49
C THR A 152 4.13 -25.10 -13.10
N PHE A 153 4.90 -25.20 -14.19
CA PHE A 153 5.05 -26.43 -14.95
C PHE A 153 6.53 -26.74 -15.09
N LEU A 154 6.96 -27.89 -14.57
CA LEU A 154 8.22 -28.51 -14.95
C LEU A 154 7.93 -29.39 -16.15
N VAL A 155 8.56 -29.10 -17.29
CA VAL A 155 8.32 -29.81 -18.54
C VAL A 155 9.63 -30.29 -19.16
N ASP A 156 9.54 -31.42 -19.84
CA ASP A 156 10.56 -31.87 -20.79
C ASP A 156 10.21 -31.31 -22.18
N PRO A 157 11.03 -30.39 -22.74
CA PRO A 157 10.80 -29.83 -24.06
C PRO A 157 11.07 -30.87 -25.16
N GLY A 158 10.00 -31.45 -25.71
CA GLY A 158 10.03 -32.17 -26.97
C GLY A 158 9.94 -31.22 -28.19
N TRP A 159 10.12 -31.78 -29.39
CA TRP A 159 10.11 -30.99 -30.64
C TRP A 159 8.72 -30.51 -31.05
N GLU A 160 7.68 -31.31 -30.76
CA GLU A 160 6.30 -31.08 -31.17
C GLU A 160 5.34 -30.94 -29.98
N ALA A 161 5.74 -31.44 -28.81
CA ALA A 161 4.96 -31.39 -27.58
C ALA A 161 5.88 -31.33 -26.36
N PHE A 162 5.35 -30.80 -25.27
CA PHE A 162 5.98 -30.88 -23.96
C PHE A 162 5.47 -32.11 -23.23
N ARG A 163 6.37 -32.82 -22.55
CA ARG A 163 5.96 -33.78 -21.53
C ARG A 163 5.90 -33.05 -20.20
N LEU A 164 4.71 -32.97 -19.59
CA LEU A 164 4.60 -32.51 -18.21
C LEU A 164 5.36 -33.50 -17.32
N VAL A 165 6.35 -32.99 -16.60
CA VAL A 165 7.08 -33.74 -15.57
C VAL A 165 6.37 -33.55 -14.25
N ARG A 166 6.03 -32.29 -13.92
CA ARG A 166 5.41 -31.94 -12.64
C ARG A 166 4.65 -30.62 -12.72
N LEU A 167 3.49 -30.55 -12.08
CA LEU A 167 2.78 -29.30 -11.81
C LEU A 167 3.25 -28.72 -10.47
N GLY A 168 3.07 -27.43 -10.20
CA GLY A 168 3.33 -26.85 -8.89
C GLY A 168 2.58 -25.54 -8.69
N PRO A 169 2.54 -25.02 -7.46
CA PRO A 169 2.03 -23.67 -7.20
C PRO A 169 3.00 -22.60 -7.72
N THR A 170 2.51 -21.39 -8.00
CA THR A 170 3.38 -20.21 -8.04
C THR A 170 3.63 -19.68 -6.62
N ASP A 171 4.71 -18.91 -6.44
CA ASP A 171 4.97 -18.17 -5.20
C ASP A 171 3.99 -16.99 -4.96
N GLY A 172 2.93 -16.86 -5.76
CA GLY A 172 1.92 -15.81 -5.60
C GLY A 172 1.17 -15.39 -6.88
N PRO A 173 0.20 -14.48 -6.74
CA PRO A 173 -0.74 -14.09 -7.80
C PRO A 173 -0.10 -13.33 -8.97
N GLY A 174 1.15 -12.89 -8.84
CA GLY A 174 1.88 -12.19 -9.90
C GLY A 174 2.46 -13.10 -10.99
N GLY A 175 2.42 -14.43 -10.81
CA GLY A 175 2.97 -15.40 -11.76
C GLY A 175 2.24 -15.36 -13.11
N GLY A 176 0.91 -15.43 -13.08
CA GLY A 176 0.08 -15.42 -14.30
C GLY A 176 0.14 -14.11 -15.08
N ASN A 177 0.40 -12.98 -14.42
CA ASN A 177 0.54 -11.68 -15.09
C ASN A 177 1.78 -11.57 -15.99
N ARG A 178 2.71 -12.52 -15.90
CA ARG A 178 3.92 -12.57 -16.75
C ARG A 178 3.76 -13.51 -17.93
N ALA A 179 2.68 -14.28 -17.97
CA ALA A 179 2.45 -15.30 -18.97
C ALA A 179 1.95 -14.65 -20.27
N HIS A 180 2.88 -14.45 -21.21
CA HIS A 180 2.62 -13.76 -22.48
C HIS A 180 3.08 -14.55 -23.71
N HIS A 181 3.88 -15.59 -23.52
CA HIS A 181 4.39 -16.41 -24.61
C HIS A 181 3.42 -17.54 -24.93
N THR A 182 3.27 -17.84 -26.22
CA THR A 182 2.63 -19.09 -26.63
C THR A 182 3.56 -20.27 -26.36
N ARG A 183 3.04 -21.49 -26.48
CA ARG A 183 3.85 -22.72 -26.42
C ARG A 183 5.03 -22.66 -27.41
N ASP A 184 4.75 -22.27 -28.65
CA ASP A 184 5.75 -22.26 -29.72
C ASP A 184 6.82 -21.20 -29.49
N ASP A 185 6.45 -20.05 -28.93
CA ASP A 185 7.41 -19.03 -28.48
C ASP A 185 8.35 -19.60 -27.40
N VAL A 186 7.81 -20.34 -26.42
CA VAL A 186 8.63 -20.97 -25.37
C VAL A 186 9.58 -22.00 -25.97
N VAL A 187 9.14 -22.83 -26.92
CA VAL A 187 10.02 -23.78 -27.62
C VAL A 187 11.18 -23.05 -28.30
N GLU A 188 10.90 -21.94 -28.98
CA GLU A 188 11.93 -21.11 -29.63
C GLU A 188 12.90 -20.47 -28.62
N LEU A 189 12.41 -20.01 -27.46
CA LEU A 189 13.25 -19.46 -26.40
C LEU A 189 14.21 -20.53 -25.84
N VAL A 190 13.69 -21.72 -25.52
CA VAL A 190 14.50 -22.85 -25.04
C VAL A 190 15.53 -23.26 -26.10
N ARG A 191 15.17 -23.27 -27.39
CA ARG A 191 16.10 -23.57 -28.50
C ARG A 191 17.27 -22.59 -28.58
N ARG A 192 17.02 -21.31 -28.31
CA ARG A 192 18.05 -20.26 -28.29
C ARG A 192 18.93 -20.30 -27.04
N GLY A 193 18.64 -21.21 -26.10
CA GLY A 193 19.32 -21.29 -24.82
C GLY A 193 18.94 -20.16 -23.87
N ASP A 194 17.76 -19.57 -24.04
CA ASP A 194 17.26 -18.56 -23.10
C ASP A 194 16.95 -19.21 -21.75
N GLY A 195 17.53 -18.65 -20.69
CA GLY A 195 17.34 -19.09 -19.30
C GLY A 195 16.08 -18.51 -18.66
N GLY A 196 15.34 -17.63 -19.34
CA GLY A 196 14.14 -16.98 -18.80
C GLY A 196 14.46 -16.07 -17.61
N ALA A 197 13.55 -16.03 -16.63
CA ALA A 197 13.70 -15.23 -15.41
C ALA A 197 14.81 -15.71 -14.44
N GLN A 198 15.70 -16.61 -14.88
CA GLN A 198 16.84 -17.13 -14.12
C GLN A 198 16.46 -17.75 -12.76
N ARG A 199 15.33 -18.47 -12.70
CA ARG A 199 15.01 -19.31 -11.55
C ARG A 199 15.65 -20.68 -11.71
N ASP A 200 16.11 -21.23 -10.59
CA ASP A 200 16.54 -22.62 -10.53
C ASP A 200 15.38 -23.53 -10.95
N VAL A 201 15.70 -24.50 -11.81
CA VAL A 201 14.75 -25.51 -12.23
C VAL A 201 14.61 -26.52 -11.08
N PRO A 202 13.39 -26.78 -10.58
CA PRO A 202 13.18 -27.72 -9.49
C PRO A 202 13.51 -29.16 -9.94
N PRO A 203 13.84 -30.05 -8.98
CA PRO A 203 14.03 -31.47 -9.29
C PRO A 203 12.72 -32.12 -9.79
N ASP A 204 12.86 -33.25 -10.48
CA ASP A 204 11.72 -34.01 -11.00
C ASP A 204 10.86 -34.61 -9.87
N GLU A 205 11.51 -35.13 -8.82
CA GLU A 205 10.83 -35.78 -7.70
C GLU A 205 10.46 -34.76 -6.59
N PRO A 206 9.24 -34.84 -6.03
CA PRO A 206 8.86 -34.02 -4.90
C PRO A 206 9.68 -34.34 -3.65
N ALA A 207 9.75 -33.40 -2.72
CA ALA A 207 10.40 -33.63 -1.45
C ALA A 207 9.60 -34.65 -0.62
N SER A 208 10.29 -35.59 0.02
CA SER A 208 9.69 -36.41 1.06
C SER A 208 9.47 -35.59 2.33
N LEU A 209 8.36 -35.84 3.03
CA LEU A 209 8.13 -35.27 4.36
C LEU A 209 9.21 -35.77 5.33
N ASP A 210 10.06 -34.87 5.80
CA ASP A 210 11.11 -35.17 6.79
C ASP A 210 10.80 -34.46 8.11
N ALA A 211 10.48 -35.25 9.13
CA ALA A 211 10.19 -34.75 10.47
C ALA A 211 11.37 -34.01 11.10
N ALA A 212 12.62 -34.43 10.83
CA ALA A 212 13.80 -33.74 11.35
C ALA A 212 13.94 -32.34 10.72
N ARG A 213 13.72 -32.26 9.41
CA ARG A 213 13.69 -30.99 8.65
C ARG A 213 12.56 -30.07 9.10
N MET A 214 11.36 -30.61 9.30
CA MET A 214 10.23 -29.87 9.87
C MET A 214 10.57 -29.31 11.26
N LEU A 215 11.08 -30.15 12.17
CA LEU A 215 11.48 -29.73 13.52
C LEU A 215 12.61 -28.68 13.48
N ALA A 216 13.54 -28.77 12.54
CA ALA A 216 14.57 -27.76 12.32
C ALA A 216 13.97 -26.42 11.85
N GLY A 217 12.99 -26.45 10.95
CA GLY A 217 12.27 -25.24 10.51
C GLY A 217 11.45 -24.58 11.61
N LEU A 218 10.88 -25.37 12.52
CA LEU A 218 10.17 -24.89 13.72
C LEU A 218 11.11 -24.28 14.75
N ARG A 219 12.34 -24.77 14.85
CA ARG A 219 13.35 -24.22 15.76
C ARG A 219 13.86 -22.89 15.21
N GLU A 220 13.38 -21.80 15.80
CA GLU A 220 13.99 -20.50 15.61
C GLU A 220 15.37 -20.50 16.28
N ALA A 221 16.45 -20.34 15.50
CA ALA A 221 17.78 -20.21 16.08
C ALA A 221 17.80 -18.95 16.97
N PRO A 222 18.05 -19.06 18.29
CA PRO A 222 17.91 -17.92 19.21
C PRO A 222 18.73 -16.69 18.78
N GLY A 223 19.96 -16.92 18.27
CA GLY A 223 20.80 -15.83 17.76
C GLY A 223 20.33 -15.22 16.43
N VAL A 224 19.48 -15.88 15.64
CA VAL A 224 18.87 -15.28 14.44
C VAL A 224 17.72 -14.37 14.85
N ARG A 225 16.87 -14.83 15.79
CA ARG A 225 15.79 -14.00 16.36
C ARG A 225 16.35 -12.77 17.04
N GLU A 226 17.38 -12.93 17.86
CA GLU A 226 18.01 -11.82 18.59
C GLU A 226 18.60 -10.79 17.62
N ARG A 227 19.28 -11.23 16.56
CA ARG A 227 19.76 -10.34 15.49
C ARG A 227 18.62 -9.62 14.78
N GLN A 228 17.57 -10.34 14.36
CA GLN A 228 16.40 -9.73 13.72
C GLN A 228 15.69 -8.71 14.62
N LEU A 229 15.62 -8.96 15.92
CA LEU A 229 15.05 -8.02 16.89
C LEU A 229 15.94 -6.79 17.07
N LEU A 230 17.26 -6.96 17.05
CA LEU A 230 18.21 -5.85 17.09
C LEU A 230 18.12 -5.00 15.81
N ASP A 231 18.10 -5.63 14.63
CA ASP A 231 17.94 -4.97 13.34
C ASP A 231 16.62 -4.19 13.28
N LEU A 232 15.51 -4.82 13.68
CA LEU A 232 14.20 -4.16 13.76
C LEU A 232 14.22 -2.98 14.74
N ALA A 233 14.92 -3.10 15.86
CA ALA A 233 15.06 -2.00 16.82
C ALA A 233 15.90 -0.85 16.25
N GLU A 234 16.86 -1.12 15.35
CA GLU A 234 17.61 -0.09 14.61
C GLU A 234 16.73 0.62 13.58
N ASP A 235 15.96 -0.14 12.81
CA ASP A 235 15.03 0.41 11.82
C ASP A 235 13.98 1.31 12.46
N VAL A 236 13.36 0.87 13.56
CA VAL A 236 12.39 1.67 14.32
C VAL A 236 13.04 2.94 14.89
N ARG A 237 14.31 2.89 15.29
CA ARG A 237 15.06 4.07 15.74
C ARG A 237 15.30 5.04 14.58
N ALA A 238 15.69 4.53 13.41
CA ALA A 238 15.90 5.34 12.21
C ALA A 238 14.60 6.02 11.75
N GLU A 239 13.49 5.26 11.70
CA GLU A 239 12.18 5.77 11.29
C GLU A 239 11.67 6.85 12.26
N ARG A 240 11.85 6.66 13.57
CA ARG A 240 11.50 7.68 14.57
C ARG A 240 12.33 8.96 14.41
N ALA A 241 13.61 8.84 14.09
CA ALA A 241 14.48 9.99 13.83
C ALA A 241 14.04 10.73 12.57
N GLU A 242 13.67 10.01 11.51
CA GLU A 242 13.14 10.60 10.29
C GLU A 242 11.82 11.33 10.55
N LEU A 243 10.86 10.68 11.23
CA LEU A 243 9.57 11.28 11.58
C LEU A 243 9.76 12.52 12.48
N ALA A 244 10.72 12.52 13.39
CA ALA A 244 11.08 13.69 14.18
C ALA A 244 11.59 14.84 13.28
N GLY A 245 12.46 14.54 12.31
CA GLY A 245 12.93 15.51 11.33
C GLY A 245 11.81 16.06 10.43
N GLN A 246 10.89 15.20 9.98
CA GLN A 246 9.72 15.62 9.21
C GLN A 246 8.79 16.51 10.03
N ARG A 247 8.54 16.18 11.30
CA ARG A 247 7.75 17.03 12.22
C ARG A 247 8.39 18.40 12.41
N ALA A 248 9.71 18.45 12.61
CA ALA A 248 10.42 19.73 12.74
C ALA A 248 10.28 20.61 11.49
N LYS A 249 10.37 20.02 10.28
CA LYS A 249 10.14 20.74 9.02
C LYS A 249 8.70 21.27 8.91
N LEU A 250 7.71 20.45 9.28
CA LEU A 250 6.32 20.86 9.27
C LEU A 250 6.05 21.99 10.26
N ASP A 251 6.66 21.96 11.44
CA ASP A 251 6.54 23.03 12.42
C ASP A 251 7.20 24.33 11.93
N GLU A 252 8.35 24.25 11.26
CA GLU A 252 8.98 25.41 10.61
C GLU A 252 8.09 26.00 9.49
N GLN A 253 7.51 25.14 8.65
CA GLN A 253 6.57 25.57 7.60
C GLN A 253 5.31 26.19 8.19
N ARG A 254 4.75 25.62 9.26
CA ARG A 254 3.61 26.19 9.99
C ARG A 254 3.93 27.55 10.60
N ALA A 255 5.13 27.71 11.16
CA ALA A 255 5.59 29.00 11.67
C ALA A 255 5.71 30.05 10.55
N LYS A 256 6.31 29.69 9.41
CA LYS A 256 6.40 30.58 8.23
C LYS A 256 5.02 30.96 7.69
N LEU A 257 4.11 29.99 7.60
CA LEU A 257 2.75 30.23 7.11
C LEU A 257 1.94 31.10 8.08
N ARG A 258 2.10 30.91 9.39
CA ARG A 258 1.50 31.78 10.40
C ARG A 258 2.01 33.21 10.26
N HIS A 259 3.33 33.40 10.12
CA HIS A 259 3.91 34.72 9.89
C HIS A 259 3.36 35.38 8.61
N ALA A 260 3.28 34.64 7.50
CA ALA A 260 2.72 35.15 6.26
C ALA A 260 1.23 35.50 6.38
N LEU A 261 0.44 34.71 7.11
CA LEU A 261 -0.96 35.02 7.39
C LEU A 261 -1.11 36.27 8.27
N ASP A 262 -0.24 36.46 9.26
CA ASP A 262 -0.23 37.65 10.09
C ASP A 262 0.11 38.90 9.25
N GLU A 263 1.08 38.81 8.34
CA GLU A 263 1.42 39.87 7.38
C GLU A 263 0.27 40.19 6.43
N VAL A 264 -0.38 39.19 5.84
CA VAL A 264 -1.54 39.38 4.95
C VAL A 264 -2.72 39.99 5.70
N THR A 265 -2.94 39.57 6.95
CA THR A 265 -4.00 40.14 7.80
C THR A 265 -3.70 41.61 8.12
N ALA A 266 -2.45 41.94 8.44
CA ALA A 266 -2.02 43.32 8.67
C ALA A 266 -2.12 44.18 7.40
N LEU A 267 -1.76 43.66 6.23
CA LEU A 267 -1.91 44.35 4.95
C LEU A 267 -3.38 44.58 4.60
N ARG A 268 -4.23 43.55 4.72
CA ARG A 268 -5.67 43.68 4.47
C ARG A 268 -6.36 44.64 5.45
N ALA A 269 -5.93 44.69 6.70
CA ALA A 269 -6.43 45.67 7.66
C ALA A 269 -6.08 47.11 7.25
N ARG A 270 -4.87 47.33 6.70
CA ARG A 270 -4.45 48.63 6.14
C ARG A 270 -5.22 48.99 4.87
N GLU A 271 -5.40 48.04 3.95
CA GLU A 271 -6.14 48.26 2.70
C GLU A 271 -7.63 48.53 2.94
N ARG A 272 -8.25 47.79 3.87
CA ARG A 272 -9.69 47.95 4.20
C ARG A 272 -9.99 49.24 4.95
N SER A 273 -9.09 49.71 5.82
CA SER A 273 -9.30 51.00 6.49
C SER A 273 -9.21 52.16 5.49
N GLY A 274 -8.38 52.04 4.44
CA GLY A 274 -8.21 53.05 3.38
C GLY A 274 -7.74 54.42 3.88
N VAL A 275 -7.41 54.51 5.16
CA VAL A 275 -7.00 55.71 5.89
C VAL A 275 -5.72 55.34 6.63
N ASP A 276 -4.63 55.97 6.22
CA ASP A 276 -3.33 55.81 6.88
C ASP A 276 -3.38 56.44 8.27
N VAL A 277 -3.00 55.66 9.29
CA VAL A 277 -2.86 56.17 10.65
C VAL A 277 -1.66 57.12 10.68
N PRO A 278 -1.83 58.39 11.08
CA PRO A 278 -0.73 59.36 11.07
C PRO A 278 0.37 58.92 12.04
N THR A 279 1.63 59.03 11.62
CA THR A 279 2.81 58.66 12.42
C THR A 279 3.66 59.87 12.81
N THR A 280 3.33 61.04 12.29
CA THR A 280 4.02 62.30 12.57
C THR A 280 3.02 63.40 12.94
N ARG A 281 3.48 64.41 13.70
CA ARG A 281 2.65 65.56 14.07
C ARG A 281 2.11 66.32 12.85
N ALA A 282 2.88 66.41 11.77
CA ALA A 282 2.46 67.05 10.52
C ALA A 282 1.31 66.30 9.83
N GLN A 283 1.40 64.97 9.76
CA GLN A 283 0.31 64.13 9.21
C GLN A 283 -0.94 64.21 10.09
N ALA A 284 -0.77 64.16 11.42
CA ALA A 284 -1.87 64.30 12.37
C ALA A 284 -2.60 65.64 12.23
N ALA A 285 -1.85 66.74 12.09
CA ALA A 285 -2.41 68.08 11.88
C ALA A 285 -3.16 68.18 10.53
N SER A 286 -2.61 67.58 9.47
CA SER A 286 -3.27 67.52 8.16
C SER A 286 -4.58 66.74 8.23
N LEU A 287 -4.63 65.61 8.95
CA LEU A 287 -5.86 64.81 9.11
C LEU A 287 -6.93 65.54 9.93
N LEU A 288 -6.52 66.35 10.89
CA LEU A 288 -7.41 67.18 11.71
C LEU A 288 -7.75 68.54 11.06
N GLU A 289 -7.21 68.82 9.87
CA GLU A 289 -7.40 70.08 9.12
C GLU A 289 -6.99 71.34 9.91
N ILE A 290 -5.87 71.25 10.63
CA ILE A 290 -5.32 72.34 11.47
C ILE A 290 -3.82 72.53 11.20
N PRO A 291 -3.23 73.70 11.51
CA PRO A 291 -1.78 73.88 11.39
C PRO A 291 -1.01 72.98 12.37
N ALA A 292 0.17 72.48 11.98
CA ALA A 292 0.99 71.61 12.83
C ALA A 292 1.46 72.28 14.15
N SER A 293 1.49 73.61 14.16
CA SER A 293 1.77 74.46 15.32
C SER A 293 0.55 74.70 16.23
N ALA A 294 -0.63 74.15 15.89
CA ALA A 294 -1.84 74.32 16.69
C ALA A 294 -1.65 73.81 18.13
N ALA A 295 -2.27 74.52 19.06
CA ALA A 295 -2.28 74.17 20.48
C ALA A 295 -3.12 72.89 20.73
N PRO A 296 -2.83 72.12 21.80
CA PRO A 296 -3.57 70.89 22.11
C PRO A 296 -5.09 71.08 22.20
N ASP A 297 -5.56 72.20 22.76
CA ASP A 297 -6.99 72.51 22.88
C ASP A 297 -7.67 72.78 21.53
N GLU A 298 -6.91 73.25 20.55
CA GLU A 298 -7.38 73.41 19.18
C GLU A 298 -7.46 72.06 18.45
N ALA A 299 -6.49 71.18 18.69
CA ALA A 299 -6.50 69.80 18.19
C ALA A 299 -7.67 68.99 18.77
N GLU A 300 -7.95 69.11 20.07
CA GLU A 300 -9.08 68.43 20.72
C GLU A 300 -10.43 68.93 20.16
N ARG A 301 -10.56 70.24 19.94
CA ARG A 301 -11.76 70.81 19.31
C ARG A 301 -11.92 70.34 17.86
N ALA A 302 -10.84 70.25 17.10
CA ALA A 302 -10.86 69.73 15.73
C ALA A 302 -11.22 68.24 15.68
N TYR A 303 -10.64 67.44 16.57
CA TYR A 303 -10.94 66.02 16.75
C TYR A 303 -12.44 65.80 17.03
N LYS A 304 -13.02 66.51 18.01
CA LYS A 304 -14.45 66.41 18.34
C LYS A 304 -15.35 66.75 17.15
N ARG A 305 -14.98 67.77 16.35
CA ARG A 305 -15.72 68.13 15.12
C ARG A 305 -15.65 67.03 14.08
N GLN A 306 -14.48 66.47 13.84
CA GLN A 306 -14.30 65.40 12.84
C GLN A 306 -15.03 64.12 13.27
N ILE A 307 -14.87 63.68 14.52
CA ILE A 307 -15.57 62.50 15.05
C ILE A 307 -17.08 62.66 14.99
N ALA A 308 -17.63 63.82 15.37
CA ALA A 308 -19.06 64.06 15.27
C ALA A 308 -19.59 63.89 13.83
N ARG A 309 -18.76 64.13 12.80
CA ARG A 309 -19.12 63.96 11.39
C ARG A 309 -18.99 62.53 10.88
N CYS A 310 -18.00 61.78 11.37
CA CYS A 310 -17.63 60.47 10.80
C CYS A 310 -17.77 59.26 11.76
N HIS A 311 -18.39 59.44 12.94
CA HIS A 311 -18.52 58.35 13.93
C HIS A 311 -19.21 57.10 13.34
N PRO A 312 -18.70 55.87 13.61
CA PRO A 312 -19.25 54.62 13.06
C PRO A 312 -20.74 54.41 13.34
N ASP A 313 -21.22 54.84 14.52
CA ASP A 313 -22.65 54.74 14.89
C ASP A 313 -23.58 55.47 13.92
N ARG A 314 -23.10 56.54 13.25
CA ARG A 314 -23.90 57.29 12.27
C ARG A 314 -24.08 56.55 10.96
N VAL A 315 -23.22 55.56 10.69
CA VAL A 315 -23.22 54.74 9.47
C VAL A 315 -23.45 53.26 9.76
N ALA A 316 -23.93 52.92 10.96
CA ALA A 316 -24.10 51.53 11.41
C ALA A 316 -25.05 50.70 10.53
N GLY A 317 -26.03 51.35 9.89
CA GLY A 317 -26.97 50.74 8.93
C GLY A 317 -26.55 50.82 7.46
N MET A 318 -25.36 51.34 7.16
CA MET A 318 -24.83 51.46 5.79
C MET A 318 -24.04 50.20 5.37
N HIS A 319 -23.64 50.15 4.10
CA HIS A 319 -22.82 49.06 3.56
C HIS A 319 -21.53 48.85 4.37
N GLU A 320 -21.10 47.60 4.49
CA GLU A 320 -19.99 47.18 5.35
C GLU A 320 -18.68 47.95 5.08
N ASP A 321 -18.40 48.28 3.82
CA ASP A 321 -17.21 49.06 3.43
C ASP A 321 -17.23 50.49 3.98
N ILE A 322 -18.41 51.12 4.08
CA ILE A 322 -18.56 52.49 4.60
C ILE A 322 -18.35 52.49 6.12
N ARG A 323 -18.93 51.49 6.80
CA ARG A 323 -18.74 51.29 8.24
C ARG A 323 -17.27 51.03 8.57
N THR A 324 -16.62 50.14 7.81
CA THR A 324 -15.18 49.82 7.96
C THR A 324 -14.27 51.03 7.77
N LYS A 325 -14.58 51.89 6.79
CA LYS A 325 -13.85 53.16 6.58
C LYS A 325 -14.08 54.16 7.71
N ALA A 326 -15.30 54.26 8.25
CA ALA A 326 -15.61 55.13 9.38
C ALA A 326 -14.90 54.68 10.68
N GLU A 327 -14.82 53.38 10.92
CA GLU A 327 -14.03 52.79 12.01
C GLU A 327 -12.54 53.09 11.83
N GLY A 328 -12.00 52.88 10.63
CA GLY A 328 -10.61 53.19 10.29
C GLY A 328 -10.26 54.66 10.46
N LEU A 329 -11.12 55.57 10.00
CA LEU A 329 -10.95 57.01 10.18
C LEU A 329 -11.00 57.43 11.65
N THR A 330 -11.88 56.82 12.45
CA THR A 330 -11.97 57.06 13.90
C THR A 330 -10.68 56.67 14.62
N VAL A 331 -10.10 55.52 14.27
CA VAL A 331 -8.79 55.09 14.79
C VAL A 331 -7.68 56.07 14.39
N ALA A 332 -7.64 56.51 13.13
CA ALA A 332 -6.65 57.49 12.66
C ALA A 332 -6.80 58.86 13.33
N LEU A 333 -8.03 59.32 13.57
CA LEU A 333 -8.33 60.57 14.29
C LEU A 333 -7.93 60.50 15.77
N ASN A 334 -8.11 59.36 16.43
CA ASN A 334 -7.63 59.14 17.80
C ASN A 334 -6.10 59.22 17.88
N ALA A 335 -5.40 58.54 16.97
CA ALA A 335 -3.94 58.61 16.90
C ALA A 335 -3.45 60.04 16.59
N ALA A 336 -4.16 60.79 15.73
CA ALA A 336 -3.85 62.18 15.42
C ALA A 336 -3.98 63.08 16.66
N ARG A 337 -5.06 62.93 17.44
CA ARG A 337 -5.27 63.67 18.69
C ARG A 337 -4.13 63.39 19.67
N ASP A 338 -3.79 62.12 19.88
CA ASP A 338 -2.77 61.73 20.86
C ASP A 338 -1.38 62.26 20.47
N LEU A 339 -1.02 62.21 19.18
CA LEU A 339 0.21 62.81 18.63
C LEU A 339 0.23 64.34 18.77
N MET A 340 -0.90 65.03 18.57
CA MET A 340 -0.99 66.48 18.71
C MET A 340 -0.97 66.93 20.19
N ALA A 341 -1.48 66.09 21.10
CA ALA A 341 -1.42 66.28 22.55
C ALA A 341 -0.06 65.93 23.17
N GLY A 342 0.86 65.32 22.40
CA GLY A 342 2.17 64.92 22.89
C GLY A 342 2.14 63.68 23.79
N VAL A 343 1.04 62.93 23.77
CA VAL A 343 0.92 61.65 24.48
C VAL A 343 1.74 60.61 23.70
N PRO A 344 2.73 59.94 24.32
CA PRO A 344 3.49 58.91 23.62
C PRO A 344 2.54 57.79 23.19
N VAL A 345 2.53 57.47 21.90
CA VAL A 345 1.75 56.37 21.34
C VAL A 345 2.18 55.08 22.03
N ALA A 346 1.35 54.60 22.97
CA ALA A 346 1.64 53.39 23.71
C ALA A 346 1.57 52.18 22.77
N GLY A 347 2.72 51.59 22.47
CA GLY A 347 2.80 50.23 21.92
C GLY A 347 3.27 50.09 20.48
N ARG A 348 4.53 50.39 20.20
CA ARG A 348 5.39 49.48 19.41
C ARG A 348 6.67 49.25 20.18
N ARG A 349 6.70 48.19 21.00
CA ARG A 349 7.98 47.59 21.39
C ARG A 349 8.64 47.14 20.07
N ARG A 350 9.85 47.67 19.83
CA ARG A 350 10.73 47.16 18.77
C ARG A 350 11.15 45.73 19.10
#